data_AF-A0A853G9P8-F1
#
_entry.id   AF-A0A853G9P8-F1
#
_cell.length_a   1.000
_cell.length_b   1.000
_cell.length_c   1.000
_cell.angle_alpha   90.00
_cell.angle_beta   90.00
_cell.angle_gamma   90.00
#
_symmetry.space_group_name_H-M   'P 1'
#
loop_
_entity.id
_entity.type
_entity.pdbx_description
1 polymer ?
#
loop_
_entity_poly.entity_id
_entity_poly.type
_entity_poly.pdbx_seq_one_letter_code
_entity_poly.pdbx_strand_id
1 'polypeptide(L)'
;MKRIQLGTLVLGGLVMVLSACSDSTASSVPKVSKTYQQKIEAAWNTASQGKSPTMDCASVIGTAVGMNMSGQGKQSEAAQAYETCYVSSFAHYANTLIAQPDNAALDSDKQPKGCMALFTQSRIHQSSLGGFAKDFGLDKTLLDAKVRSALDQGPAVACTMLFAED
;
A
#
# COMPACT_ATOMS: atom_id res chain seq x y z
N MET A 1 24.23 73.77 9.30
CA MET A 1 24.67 72.64 10.16
C MET A 1 23.49 71.68 10.32
N LYS A 2 23.56 70.49 9.71
CA LYS A 2 22.48 69.49 9.63
C LYS A 2 22.59 68.55 10.84
N ARG A 3 21.54 68.43 11.65
CA ARG A 3 21.43 67.43 12.74
C ARG A 3 20.78 66.17 12.20
N ILE A 4 21.47 65.04 12.31
CA ILE A 4 21.02 63.71 11.91
C ILE A 4 20.30 63.07 13.10
N GLN A 5 19.07 62.62 12.89
CA GLN A 5 18.29 61.84 13.86
C GLN A 5 18.80 60.38 13.88
N LEU A 6 19.13 59.87 15.07
CA LEU A 6 19.38 58.46 15.32
C LEU A 6 18.05 57.78 15.65
N GLY A 7 17.53 57.00 14.71
CA GLY A 7 16.39 56.11 14.92
C GLY A 7 16.86 54.78 15.50
N THR A 8 16.37 54.44 16.68
CA THR A 8 16.56 53.14 17.33
C THR A 8 15.62 52.12 16.68
N LEU A 9 16.17 51.18 15.93
CA LEU A 9 15.42 50.09 15.28
C LEU A 9 15.61 48.82 16.13
N VAL A 10 14.59 48.45 16.90
CA VAL A 10 14.55 47.22 17.71
C VAL A 10 14.28 46.04 16.78
N LEU A 11 15.30 45.20 16.56
CA LEU A 11 15.18 43.92 15.88
C LEU A 11 14.38 42.93 16.75
N GLY A 12 13.12 42.70 16.39
CA GLY A 12 12.34 41.57 16.88
C GLY A 12 12.68 40.32 16.09
N GLY A 13 13.57 39.48 16.62
CA GLY A 13 13.85 38.14 16.07
C GLY A 13 12.78 37.14 16.50
N LEU A 14 11.78 36.91 15.66
CA LEU A 14 10.81 35.83 15.83
C LEU A 14 11.41 34.54 15.23
N VAL A 15 12.01 33.69 16.08
CA VAL A 15 12.47 32.35 15.67
C VAL A 15 11.24 31.43 15.65
N MET A 16 10.67 31.21 14.46
CA MET A 16 9.67 30.17 14.26
C MET A 16 10.39 28.82 14.16
N VAL A 17 10.43 28.08 15.27
CA VAL A 17 10.81 26.66 15.29
C VAL A 17 9.65 25.88 14.67
N LEU A 18 9.75 25.60 13.37
CA LEU A 18 8.88 24.65 12.68
C LEU A 18 9.25 23.23 13.14
N SER A 19 8.72 22.82 14.29
CA SER A 19 8.56 21.39 14.59
C SER A 19 7.49 20.84 13.65
N ALA A 20 7.89 20.49 12.43
CA ALA A 20 7.13 19.58 11.61
C ALA A 20 7.18 18.22 12.31
N CYS A 21 6.17 17.95 13.15
CA CYS A 21 5.84 16.60 13.54
C CYS A 21 5.50 15.86 12.24
N SER A 22 6.45 15.09 11.73
CA SER A 22 6.17 14.05 10.77
C SER A 22 5.26 13.06 11.50
N ASP A 23 3.94 13.25 11.37
CA ASP A 23 2.99 12.17 11.54
C ASP A 23 3.37 11.14 10.49
N SER A 24 4.27 10.22 10.87
CA SER A 24 4.39 8.93 10.24
C SER A 24 3.04 8.29 10.44
N THR A 25 2.12 8.50 9.50
CA THR A 25 0.82 7.87 9.45
C THR A 25 1.10 6.37 9.39
N ALA A 26 1.19 5.73 10.55
CA ALA A 26 1.30 4.30 10.65
C ALA A 26 0.12 3.75 9.87
N SER A 27 0.40 3.09 8.75
CA SER A 27 -0.61 2.61 7.82
C SER A 27 -1.53 1.66 8.58
N SER A 28 -2.69 2.16 9.00
CA SER A 28 -3.63 1.42 9.84
C SER A 28 -4.31 0.35 9.01
N VAL A 29 -4.52 -0.84 9.58
CA VAL A 29 -5.27 -1.91 8.92
C VAL A 29 -6.59 -1.36 8.36
N PRO A 30 -6.91 -1.57 7.07
CA PRO A 30 -8.18 -1.14 6.50
C PRO A 30 -9.36 -1.79 7.23
N LYS A 31 -10.37 -0.97 7.54
CA LYS A 31 -11.60 -1.44 8.18
C LYS A 31 -12.53 -2.08 7.16
N VAL A 32 -12.95 -3.31 7.43
CA VAL A 32 -13.96 -4.05 6.67
C VAL A 32 -15.05 -4.56 7.61
N SER A 33 -16.02 -5.34 7.11
CA SER A 33 -17.03 -5.94 7.98
C SER A 33 -16.40 -6.94 8.96
N LYS A 34 -17.05 -7.12 10.13
CA LYS A 34 -16.57 -8.00 11.22
C LYS A 34 -16.25 -9.43 10.73
N THR A 35 -17.00 -9.91 9.76
CA THR A 35 -16.83 -11.21 9.10
C THR A 35 -15.42 -11.40 8.54
N TYR A 36 -14.85 -10.35 7.94
CA TYR A 36 -13.57 -10.41 7.24
C TYR A 36 -12.42 -9.77 8.01
N GLN A 37 -12.72 -8.93 9.00
CA GLN A 37 -11.76 -8.08 9.69
C GLN A 37 -10.53 -8.84 10.19
N GLN A 38 -10.71 -9.96 10.90
CA GLN A 38 -9.58 -10.75 11.43
C GLN A 38 -8.66 -11.30 10.32
N LYS A 39 -9.24 -11.68 9.17
CA LYS A 39 -8.48 -12.23 8.04
C LYS A 39 -7.74 -11.13 7.28
N ILE A 40 -8.35 -9.95 7.16
CA ILE A 40 -7.67 -8.76 6.63
C ILE A 40 -6.52 -8.34 7.54
N GLU A 41 -6.70 -8.36 8.87
CA GLU A 41 -5.63 -8.10 9.83
C GLU A 41 -4.46 -9.07 9.67
N ALA A 42 -4.74 -10.36 9.47
CA ALA A 42 -3.69 -11.34 9.20
C ALA A 42 -2.91 -11.01 7.92
N ALA A 43 -3.62 -10.77 6.81
CA ALA A 43 -2.98 -10.38 5.54
C ALA A 43 -2.17 -9.09 5.68
N TRP A 44 -2.69 -8.09 6.40
CA TRP A 44 -2.01 -6.82 6.65
C TRP A 44 -0.77 -6.98 7.53
N ASN A 45 -0.83 -7.83 8.55
CA ASN A 45 0.30 -8.11 9.43
C ASN A 45 1.41 -8.88 8.69
N THR A 46 1.06 -9.79 7.79
CA THR A 46 2.02 -10.46 6.89
C THR A 46 2.66 -9.45 5.94
N ALA A 47 1.86 -8.60 5.30
CA ALA A 47 2.34 -7.51 4.45
C ALA A 47 3.27 -6.54 5.20
N SER A 48 2.96 -6.22 6.46
CA SER A 48 3.76 -5.36 7.34
C SER A 48 5.11 -5.95 7.72
N GLN A 49 5.33 -7.24 7.49
CA GLN A 49 6.63 -7.89 7.65
C GLN A 49 7.43 -7.92 6.33
N GLY A 50 6.92 -7.30 5.26
CA GLY A 50 7.47 -7.42 3.91
C GLY A 50 7.36 -8.84 3.35
N LYS A 51 6.35 -9.60 3.79
CA LYS A 51 6.03 -10.93 3.26
C LYS A 51 4.77 -10.85 2.40
N SER A 52 4.75 -11.65 1.34
CA SER A 52 3.63 -11.68 0.39
C SER A 52 2.33 -12.10 1.09
N PRO A 53 1.25 -11.30 1.03
CA PRO A 53 0.00 -11.59 1.73
C PRO A 53 -0.91 -12.54 0.94
N THR A 54 -0.49 -13.05 -0.22
CA THR A 54 -1.31 -13.83 -1.16
C THR A 54 -2.04 -15.00 -0.50
N MET A 55 -1.37 -15.74 0.38
CA MET A 55 -1.98 -16.90 1.07
C MET A 55 -3.05 -16.48 2.09
N ASP A 56 -2.79 -15.42 2.85
CA ASP A 56 -3.79 -14.88 3.79
C ASP A 56 -4.99 -14.28 3.03
N CYS A 57 -4.72 -13.63 1.88
CA CYS A 57 -5.75 -13.13 0.99
C CYS A 57 -6.59 -14.25 0.37
N ALA A 58 -5.99 -15.40 0.05
CA ALA A 58 -6.73 -16.58 -0.40
C ALA A 58 -7.71 -17.08 0.68
N SER A 59 -7.39 -16.93 1.97
CA SER A 59 -8.33 -17.24 3.06
C SER A 59 -9.54 -16.31 3.09
N VAL A 60 -9.34 -15.01 2.81
CA VAL A 60 -10.42 -14.03 2.67
C VAL A 60 -11.34 -14.40 1.51
N ILE A 61 -10.76 -14.70 0.35
CA ILE A 61 -11.49 -15.13 -0.85
C ILE A 61 -12.27 -16.41 -0.59
N GLY A 62 -11.63 -17.45 -0.01
CA GLY A 62 -12.30 -18.71 0.29
C GLY A 62 -13.48 -18.54 1.24
N THR A 63 -13.37 -17.63 2.21
CA THR A 63 -14.47 -17.26 3.12
C THR A 63 -15.60 -16.60 2.34
N ALA A 64 -15.27 -15.62 1.49
CA ALA A 64 -16.25 -14.88 0.70
C ALA A 64 -17.01 -15.79 -0.29
N VAL A 65 -16.30 -16.67 -1.00
CA VAL A 65 -16.88 -17.69 -1.88
C VAL A 65 -17.77 -18.64 -1.09
N GLY A 66 -17.28 -19.19 0.03
CA GLY A 66 -18.03 -20.13 0.86
C GLY A 66 -19.32 -19.53 1.42
N MET A 67 -19.28 -18.28 1.90
CA MET A 67 -20.46 -17.59 2.39
C MET A 67 -21.46 -17.25 1.28
N ASN A 68 -20.97 -16.89 0.09
CA ASN A 68 -21.84 -16.65 -1.06
C ASN A 68 -22.57 -17.95 -1.46
N MET A 69 -21.86 -19.07 -1.51
CA MET A 69 -22.44 -20.39 -1.79
C MET A 69 -23.46 -20.84 -0.74
N SER A 70 -23.30 -20.44 0.52
CA SER A 70 -24.26 -20.77 1.60
C SER A 70 -25.46 -19.79 1.68
N GLY A 71 -25.53 -18.77 0.82
CA GLY A 71 -26.56 -17.72 0.88
C GLY A 71 -26.44 -16.79 2.09
N GLN A 72 -25.32 -16.84 2.81
CA GLN A 72 -25.04 -16.02 3.99
C GLN A 72 -24.13 -14.82 3.67
N GLY A 73 -23.58 -14.79 2.46
CA GLY A 73 -22.68 -13.75 1.98
C GLY A 73 -23.43 -12.47 1.62
N LYS A 74 -22.96 -11.35 2.17
CA LYS A 74 -23.30 -10.03 1.63
C LYS A 74 -22.29 -9.68 0.55
N GLN A 75 -22.74 -9.62 -0.69
CA GLN A 75 -21.85 -9.45 -1.84
C GLN A 75 -21.03 -8.16 -1.78
N SER A 76 -21.59 -7.06 -1.28
CA SER A 76 -20.84 -5.80 -1.09
C SER A 76 -19.72 -5.90 -0.05
N GLU A 77 -19.95 -6.61 1.07
CA GLU A 77 -18.92 -6.83 2.10
C GLU A 77 -17.81 -7.76 1.56
N ALA A 78 -18.19 -8.79 0.82
CA ALA A 78 -17.25 -9.70 0.15
C ALA A 78 -16.38 -8.97 -0.89
N ALA A 79 -16.99 -8.14 -1.74
CA ALA A 79 -16.28 -7.34 -2.73
C ALA A 79 -15.32 -6.35 -2.06
N GLN A 80 -15.74 -5.68 -0.98
CA GLN A 80 -14.86 -4.79 -0.21
C GLN A 80 -13.67 -5.54 0.40
N ALA A 81 -13.90 -6.70 1.00
CA ALA A 81 -12.84 -7.51 1.60
C ALA A 81 -11.86 -8.03 0.52
N TYR A 82 -12.40 -8.47 -0.62
CA TYR A 82 -11.61 -8.89 -1.77
C TYR A 82 -10.72 -7.75 -2.28
N GLU A 83 -11.29 -6.57 -2.56
CA GLU A 83 -10.53 -5.41 -3.02
C GLU A 83 -9.47 -5.00 -2.00
N THR A 84 -9.80 -5.03 -0.71
CA THR A 84 -8.84 -4.71 0.37
C THR A 84 -7.64 -5.67 0.36
N CYS A 85 -7.88 -6.97 0.20
CA CYS A 85 -6.83 -7.97 0.07
C CYS A 85 -6.02 -7.81 -1.22
N TYR A 86 -6.71 -7.64 -2.35
CA TYR A 86 -6.09 -7.59 -3.66
C TYR A 86 -5.25 -6.32 -3.86
N VAL A 87 -5.77 -5.18 -3.43
CA VAL A 87 -5.17 -3.87 -3.67
C VAL A 87 -4.40 -3.43 -2.43
N SER A 88 -5.09 -3.15 -1.34
CA SER A 88 -4.51 -2.45 -0.19
C SER A 88 -3.43 -3.26 0.51
N SER A 89 -3.68 -4.54 0.81
CA SER A 89 -2.69 -5.39 1.47
C SER A 89 -1.47 -5.66 0.59
N PHE A 90 -1.67 -5.83 -0.72
CA PHE A 90 -0.56 -6.02 -1.67
C PHE A 90 0.29 -4.74 -1.82
N ALA A 91 -0.34 -3.58 -1.94
CA ALA A 91 0.37 -2.30 -1.99
C ALA A 91 1.15 -2.04 -0.70
N HIS A 92 0.57 -2.37 0.46
CA HIS A 92 1.26 -2.28 1.75
C HIS A 92 2.47 -3.22 1.82
N TYR A 93 2.33 -4.45 1.32
CA TYR A 93 3.44 -5.40 1.19
C TYR A 93 4.56 -4.84 0.31
N ALA A 94 4.23 -4.32 -0.87
CA ALA A 94 5.20 -3.79 -1.81
C ALA A 94 6.00 -2.63 -1.21
N ASN A 95 5.32 -1.67 -0.59
CA ASN A 95 5.95 -0.54 0.08
C ASN A 95 6.84 -1.00 1.23
N THR A 96 6.36 -1.96 2.04
CA THR A 96 7.13 -2.50 3.16
C THR A 96 8.36 -3.27 2.70
N LEU A 97 8.23 -4.12 1.69
CA LEU A 97 9.32 -4.92 1.12
C LEU A 97 10.45 -4.01 0.65
N ILE A 98 10.12 -3.00 -0.17
CA ILE A 98 11.12 -2.10 -0.76
C ILE A 98 11.75 -1.19 0.30
N ALA A 99 11.04 -0.87 1.39
CA ALA A 99 11.60 -0.09 2.48
C ALA A 99 12.61 -0.86 3.36
N GLN A 100 12.74 -2.18 3.24
CA GLN A 100 13.72 -2.95 4.01
C GLN A 100 15.15 -2.64 3.54
N PRO A 101 16.15 -2.48 4.44
CA PRO A 101 17.49 -2.04 4.06
C PRO A 101 18.15 -2.81 2.91
N ASP A 102 18.07 -4.14 2.94
CA ASP A 102 18.66 -5.00 1.91
C ASP A 102 17.96 -4.88 0.55
N ASN A 103 16.64 -4.64 0.56
CA ASN A 103 15.82 -4.49 -0.63
C ASN A 103 15.85 -3.07 -1.20
N ALA A 104 16.05 -2.07 -0.34
CA ALA A 104 16.18 -0.65 -0.69
C ALA A 104 17.55 -0.35 -1.31
N ALA A 105 18.58 -1.13 -0.95
CA ALA A 105 19.91 -1.00 -1.52
C ALA A 105 19.86 -1.13 -3.04
N LEU A 106 20.61 -0.27 -3.73
CA LEU A 106 20.64 -0.26 -5.19
C LEU A 106 21.55 -1.37 -5.73
N ASP A 107 21.18 -1.93 -6.88
CA ASP A 107 22.00 -2.83 -7.69
C ASP A 107 22.88 -2.06 -8.70
N SER A 108 23.53 -2.79 -9.61
CA SER A 108 24.38 -2.21 -10.66
C SER A 108 23.62 -1.31 -11.64
N ASP A 109 22.32 -1.54 -11.80
CA ASP A 109 21.43 -0.80 -12.68
C ASP A 109 20.74 0.38 -11.96
N LYS A 110 21.17 0.66 -10.72
CA LYS A 110 20.63 1.70 -9.85
C LYS A 110 19.16 1.48 -9.50
N GLN A 111 18.69 0.23 -9.51
CA GLN A 111 17.35 -0.14 -9.06
C GLN A 111 17.41 -0.74 -7.65
N PRO A 112 16.37 -0.58 -6.81
CA PRO A 112 16.28 -1.31 -5.56
C PRO A 112 16.35 -2.83 -5.79
N LYS A 113 17.22 -3.54 -5.07
CA LYS A 113 17.39 -5.00 -5.18
C LYS A 113 16.08 -5.77 -4.97
N GLY A 114 15.16 -5.23 -4.18
CA GLY A 114 13.85 -5.83 -3.92
C GLY A 114 12.90 -5.84 -5.12
N CYS A 115 13.21 -5.09 -6.19
CA CYS A 115 12.31 -4.93 -7.32
C CYS A 115 11.98 -6.26 -8.03
N MET A 116 12.98 -7.13 -8.28
CA MET A 116 12.72 -8.45 -8.90
C MET A 116 11.82 -9.35 -8.04
N ALA A 117 12.00 -9.31 -6.72
CA ALA A 117 11.14 -10.04 -5.79
C ALA A 117 9.72 -9.50 -5.81
N LEU A 118 9.55 -8.17 -5.82
CA LEU A 118 8.25 -7.53 -5.94
C LEU A 118 7.53 -7.91 -7.24
N PHE A 119 8.23 -7.89 -8.38
CA PHE A 119 7.67 -8.33 -9.66
C PHE A 119 7.20 -9.78 -9.63
N THR A 120 8.04 -10.68 -9.12
CA THR A 120 7.68 -12.10 -9.00
C THR A 120 6.41 -12.27 -8.15
N GLN A 121 6.34 -11.56 -7.02
CA GLN A 121 5.20 -11.65 -6.12
C GLN A 121 3.94 -10.97 -6.68
N SER A 122 4.06 -9.91 -7.48
CA SER A 122 2.91 -9.30 -8.17
C SER A 122 2.29 -10.27 -9.16
N ARG A 123 3.10 -10.99 -9.95
CA ARG A 123 2.62 -12.01 -10.89
C ARG A 123 1.94 -13.18 -10.17
N ILE A 124 2.52 -13.65 -9.06
CA ILE A 124 1.90 -14.70 -8.24
C ILE A 124 0.56 -14.21 -7.66
N HIS A 125 0.53 -13.01 -7.08
CA HIS A 125 -0.69 -12.43 -6.52
C HIS A 125 -1.79 -12.26 -7.57
N GLN A 126 -1.45 -11.69 -8.73
CA GLN A 126 -2.38 -11.48 -9.84
C GLN A 126 -2.93 -12.79 -10.41
N SER A 127 -2.07 -13.79 -10.62
CA SER A 127 -2.47 -15.10 -11.15
C SER A 127 -3.31 -15.89 -10.13
N SER A 128 -2.95 -15.83 -8.85
CA SER A 128 -3.58 -16.63 -7.79
C SER A 128 -4.94 -16.06 -7.39
N LEU A 129 -5.06 -14.74 -7.32
CA LEU A 129 -6.26 -14.09 -6.78
C LEU A 129 -7.14 -13.46 -7.87
N GLY A 130 -6.56 -13.07 -9.00
CA GLY A 130 -7.25 -12.26 -10.01
C GLY A 130 -8.41 -12.97 -10.70
N GLY A 131 -8.40 -14.30 -10.77
CA GLY A 131 -9.48 -15.09 -11.35
C GLY A 131 -10.82 -14.95 -10.61
N PHE A 132 -10.79 -14.56 -9.33
CA PHE A 132 -11.97 -14.44 -8.47
C PHE A 132 -12.66 -13.07 -8.55
N ALA A 133 -12.07 -12.06 -9.22
CA ALA A 133 -12.63 -10.71 -9.25
C ALA A 133 -14.08 -10.69 -9.77
N LYS A 134 -14.35 -11.47 -10.82
CA LYS A 134 -15.69 -11.61 -11.42
C LYS A 134 -16.72 -12.20 -10.45
N ASP A 135 -16.30 -13.07 -9.53
CA ASP A 135 -17.20 -13.73 -8.57
C ASP A 135 -17.74 -12.70 -7.54
N PHE A 136 -17.05 -11.57 -7.41
CA PHE A 136 -17.46 -10.43 -6.57
C PHE A 136 -18.01 -9.26 -7.38
N GLY A 137 -18.21 -9.41 -8.70
CA GLY A 137 -18.68 -8.34 -9.58
C GLY A 137 -17.66 -7.22 -9.78
N LEU A 138 -16.37 -7.52 -9.66
CA LEU A 138 -15.27 -6.56 -9.81
C LEU A 138 -14.52 -6.79 -11.13
N ASP A 139 -13.99 -5.70 -11.69
CA ASP A 139 -13.12 -5.73 -12.87
C ASP A 139 -11.66 -5.91 -12.43
N LYS A 140 -11.03 -7.02 -12.86
CA LYS A 140 -9.63 -7.31 -12.57
C LYS A 140 -8.69 -6.21 -13.10
N THR A 141 -8.94 -5.68 -14.29
CA THR A 141 -8.13 -4.63 -14.91
C THR A 141 -8.15 -3.36 -14.07
N LEU A 142 -9.34 -3.01 -13.54
CA LEU A 142 -9.48 -1.88 -12.63
C LEU A 142 -8.72 -2.12 -11.32
N LEU A 143 -8.76 -3.33 -10.77
CA LEU A 143 -8.01 -3.68 -9.57
C LEU A 143 -6.48 -3.62 -9.78
N ASP A 144 -5.99 -4.10 -10.91
CA ASP A 144 -4.58 -3.98 -11.29
C ASP A 144 -4.16 -2.51 -11.45
N ALA A 145 -5.01 -1.67 -12.04
CA ALA A 145 -4.78 -0.23 -12.11
C ALA A 145 -4.76 0.41 -10.71
N LYS A 146 -5.65 0.00 -9.79
CA LYS A 146 -5.63 0.46 -8.40
C LYS A 146 -4.37 0.05 -7.66
N VAL A 147 -3.86 -1.18 -7.88
CA VAL A 147 -2.56 -1.61 -7.33
C VAL A 147 -1.47 -0.67 -7.82
N ARG A 148 -1.33 -0.46 -9.13
CA ARG A 148 -0.32 0.45 -9.70
C ARG A 148 -0.42 1.86 -9.12
N SER A 149 -1.62 2.43 -9.12
CA SER A 149 -1.85 3.77 -8.56
C SER A 149 -1.49 3.88 -7.07
N ALA A 150 -1.67 2.80 -6.29
CA ALA A 150 -1.27 2.76 -4.89
C ALA A 150 0.26 2.64 -4.71
N LEU A 151 0.96 2.04 -5.68
CA LEU A 151 2.43 1.98 -5.70
C LEU A 151 3.06 3.29 -6.17
N ASP A 152 2.37 4.07 -7.02
CA ASP A 152 2.84 5.36 -7.53
C ASP A 152 3.05 6.44 -6.45
N GLN A 153 2.65 6.15 -5.21
CA GLN A 153 2.70 7.06 -4.07
C GLN A 153 3.66 6.61 -2.96
N GLY A 154 4.51 5.59 -3.21
CA GLY A 154 5.36 4.99 -2.17
C GLY A 154 6.78 4.62 -2.61
N PRO A 155 7.59 4.00 -1.72
CA PRO A 155 8.96 3.56 -2.04
C PRO A 155 9.03 2.63 -3.25
N ALA A 156 7.94 1.92 -3.55
CA ALA A 156 7.84 1.02 -4.70
C ALA A 156 7.84 1.73 -6.07
N VAL A 157 7.68 3.07 -6.15
CA VAL A 157 7.82 3.86 -7.40
C VAL A 157 9.16 3.60 -8.09
N ALA A 158 10.22 3.32 -7.33
CA ALA A 158 11.55 3.06 -7.88
C ALA A 158 11.63 1.76 -8.70
N CYS A 159 10.62 0.88 -8.61
CA CYS A 159 10.52 -0.36 -9.38
C CYS A 159 9.71 -0.21 -10.68
N THR A 160 9.42 1.01 -11.12
CA THR A 160 8.50 1.34 -12.24
C THR A 160 8.82 0.67 -13.57
N MET A 161 10.07 0.29 -13.85
CA MET A 161 10.41 -0.47 -15.06
C MET A 161 9.79 -1.88 -15.09
N LEU A 162 9.37 -2.44 -13.95
CA LEU A 162 8.76 -3.78 -13.87
C LEU A 162 7.26 -3.80 -14.17
N PHE A 163 6.61 -2.63 -14.22
CA PHE A 163 5.18 -2.49 -14.44
C PHE A 163 4.83 -1.75 -15.75
N ALA A 164 5.85 -1.34 -16.51
CA ALA A 164 5.66 -0.89 -17.88
C ALA A 164 5.22 -2.10 -18.71
N GLU A 165 3.96 -2.10 -19.14
CA GLU A 165 3.38 -3.15 -19.99
C GLU A 165 4.03 -3.14 -21.39
N ASP A 166 4.22 -4.35 -21.93
CA ASP A 166 4.38 -4.61 -23.37
C ASP A 166 3.14 -4.20 -24.17
#